data_AF-A0A8J6HQ28-F1
#
_entry.id   AF-A0A8J6HQ28-F1
#
_cell.length_a   1.000
_cell.length_b   1.000
_cell.length_c   1.000
_cell.angle_alpha   90.00
_cell.angle_beta   90.00
_cell.angle_gamma   90.00
#
_symmetry.space_group_name_H-M   'P 1'
#
loop_
_entity.id
_entity.type
_entity.pdbx_description
1 polymer ?
#
loop_
_entity_poly.entity_id
_entity_poly.type
_entity_poly.pdbx_seq_one_letter_code
_entity_poly.pdbx_strand_id
1 'polypeptide(L)'
;MFYTSGNYRTAENPAGSSTSSPDIHHHRKSNSLDAGNRAKTGVQTVHELFRCEIPYPPNSEYELELQKDDLIYVHKKREDGWYKGTLQRTGRTGLFPASFLMLLRLLLLVVTELLEGFKRLVSTQEDLNLVEKEQPHTGTIDF
;
A
#
# COMPACT_ATOMS: atom_id res chain seq x y z
N MET A 1 -12.00 -35.65 -6.22
CA MET A 1 -13.45 -35.66 -5.93
C MET A 1 -14.07 -34.52 -6.73
N PHE A 2 -15.05 -34.85 -7.57
CA PHE A 2 -15.70 -33.95 -8.52
C PHE A 2 -16.91 -33.30 -7.81
N TYR A 3 -17.06 -31.98 -7.90
CA TYR A 3 -18.34 -31.34 -7.54
C TYR A 3 -19.18 -31.19 -8.80
N THR A 4 -20.43 -31.58 -8.66
CA THR A 4 -21.42 -31.92 -9.68
C THR A 4 -22.02 -30.70 -10.36
N SER A 5 -21.99 -30.68 -11.69
CA SER A 5 -22.79 -29.81 -12.55
C SER A 5 -24.22 -30.35 -12.66
N GLY A 6 -25.19 -29.57 -12.17
CA GLY A 6 -26.63 -29.84 -12.29
C GLY A 6 -27.25 -29.12 -13.49
N ASN A 7 -27.82 -29.91 -14.39
CA ASN A 7 -28.54 -29.50 -15.60
C ASN A 7 -29.81 -28.69 -15.32
N TYR A 8 -30.09 -27.69 -16.15
CA TYR A 8 -31.45 -27.23 -16.42
C TYR A 8 -31.85 -27.63 -17.85
N ARG A 9 -32.99 -28.33 -17.97
CA ARG A 9 -33.58 -28.81 -19.22
C ARG A 9 -34.52 -27.76 -19.82
N THR A 10 -34.37 -27.58 -21.13
CA THR A 10 -35.36 -27.41 -22.22
C THR A 10 -36.61 -26.55 -22.00
N ALA A 11 -36.74 -25.51 -22.84
CA ALA A 11 -38.00 -25.18 -23.51
C ALA A 11 -37.70 -24.60 -24.91
N GLU A 12 -38.25 -25.27 -25.90
CA GLU A 12 -38.30 -24.94 -27.33
C GLU A 12 -39.34 -23.84 -27.63
N ASN A 13 -39.06 -22.94 -28.59
CA ASN A 13 -40.07 -22.48 -29.58
C ASN A 13 -39.45 -21.66 -30.74
N PRO A 14 -40.05 -21.71 -31.95
CA PRO A 14 -39.44 -21.32 -33.23
C PRO A 14 -39.77 -19.90 -33.72
N ALA A 15 -39.04 -19.53 -34.79
CA ALA A 15 -39.13 -18.40 -35.72
C ALA A 15 -40.34 -17.44 -35.71
N GLY A 16 -40.05 -16.14 -35.85
CA GLY A 16 -40.98 -15.09 -36.30
C GLY A 16 -40.29 -13.74 -36.50
N SER A 17 -40.25 -13.26 -37.74
CA SER A 17 -39.67 -11.98 -38.19
C SER A 17 -40.72 -10.85 -38.24
N SER A 18 -40.41 -9.64 -37.76
CA SER A 18 -40.81 -8.35 -38.38
C SER A 18 -40.38 -7.12 -37.54
N THR A 19 -39.52 -6.30 -38.14
CA THR A 19 -39.45 -4.83 -38.18
C THR A 19 -40.06 -3.96 -37.06
N SER A 20 -39.23 -3.13 -36.42
CA SER A 20 -39.40 -1.65 -36.35
C SER A 20 -38.23 -0.99 -35.61
N SER A 21 -37.52 -0.08 -36.26
CA SER A 21 -36.62 0.90 -35.61
C SER A 21 -37.46 1.99 -34.92
N PRO A 22 -37.00 2.54 -33.80
CA PRO A 22 -36.75 3.97 -33.81
C PRO A 22 -35.45 4.40 -33.09
N ASP A 23 -34.88 5.49 -33.60
CA ASP A 23 -33.75 6.24 -33.06
C ASP A 23 -34.00 6.76 -31.64
N ILE A 24 -33.10 6.40 -30.71
CA ILE A 24 -32.80 7.23 -29.53
C ILE A 24 -31.28 7.24 -29.31
N HIS A 25 -30.68 8.35 -29.72
CA HIS A 25 -29.40 8.85 -29.21
C HIS A 25 -29.37 8.75 -27.68
N HIS A 26 -28.33 8.18 -27.05
CA HIS A 26 -27.67 8.77 -25.88
C HIS A 26 -26.36 8.03 -25.54
N HIS A 27 -25.27 8.81 -25.64
CA HIS A 27 -23.99 8.67 -24.92
C HIS A 27 -23.22 7.34 -24.96
N ARG A 28 -22.41 7.19 -26.00
CA ARG A 28 -21.00 6.80 -25.81
C ARG A 28 -20.34 7.84 -24.91
N LYS A 29 -19.99 7.48 -23.67
CA LYS A 29 -18.91 8.11 -22.92
C LYS A 29 -17.84 7.04 -22.74
N SER A 30 -17.03 6.79 -23.78
CA SER A 30 -15.68 7.35 -23.91
C SER A 30 -14.86 7.18 -22.63
N ASN A 31 -13.92 6.23 -22.67
CA ASN A 31 -12.75 6.20 -21.80
C ASN A 31 -12.23 7.62 -21.59
N SER A 32 -12.31 8.11 -20.36
CA SER A 32 -11.54 9.26 -19.93
C SER A 32 -10.65 8.81 -18.79
N LEU A 33 -9.39 8.71 -19.13
CA LEU A 33 -8.26 8.53 -18.24
C LEU A 33 -8.17 9.81 -17.41
N ASP A 34 -8.84 9.82 -16.26
CA ASP A 34 -8.59 10.85 -15.24
C ASP A 34 -7.34 10.46 -14.47
N ALA A 35 -6.20 10.74 -15.10
CA ALA A 35 -4.97 11.08 -14.41
C ALA A 35 -5.19 12.46 -13.73
N GLY A 36 -6.03 12.47 -12.70
CA GLY A 36 -6.39 13.65 -11.93
C GLY A 36 -5.57 13.73 -10.65
N ASN A 37 -4.45 14.46 -10.75
CA ASN A 37 -3.56 14.84 -9.66
C ASN A 37 -4.32 15.58 -8.54
N ARG A 38 -4.93 14.85 -7.59
CA ARG A 38 -5.51 15.48 -6.38
C ARG A 38 -4.42 15.63 -5.33
N ALA A 39 -3.59 16.66 -5.53
CA ALA A 39 -2.87 17.31 -4.45
C ALA A 39 -3.91 17.83 -3.43
N LYS A 40 -4.23 17.00 -2.44
CA LYS A 40 -4.89 17.42 -1.21
C LYS A 40 -3.82 17.50 -0.14
N THR A 41 -3.36 18.71 0.11
CA THR A 41 -2.65 19.09 1.33
C THR A 41 -3.51 18.73 2.54
N GLY A 42 -3.02 17.82 3.38
CA GLY A 42 -3.64 17.48 4.64
C GLY A 42 -3.00 16.23 5.20
N VAL A 43 -1.97 16.43 6.04
CA VAL A 43 -1.22 15.43 6.83
C VAL A 43 -0.99 14.12 6.08
N GLN A 44 0.23 13.87 5.61
CA GLN A 44 0.61 12.51 5.20
C GLN A 44 0.46 11.59 6.42
N THR A 45 -0.73 11.04 6.60
CA THR A 45 -1.05 10.07 7.63
C THR A 45 -0.13 8.91 7.34
N VAL A 46 0.83 8.70 8.23
CA VAL A 46 1.78 7.60 8.23
C VAL A 46 1.09 6.37 7.67
N HIS A 47 1.47 5.97 6.45
CA HIS A 47 0.97 4.73 5.88
C HIS A 47 1.58 3.61 6.72
N GLU A 48 0.78 3.04 7.62
CA GLU A 48 1.18 1.86 8.35
C GLU A 48 1.43 0.73 7.34
N LEU A 49 2.64 0.19 7.38
CA LEU A 49 3.03 -0.95 6.55
C LEU A 49 2.68 -2.23 7.30
N PHE A 50 1.95 -3.09 6.60
CA PHE A 50 1.56 -4.40 7.11
C PHE A 50 2.13 -5.50 6.23
N ARG A 51 2.41 -6.64 6.87
CA ARG A 51 2.74 -7.89 6.18
C ARG A 51 1.54 -8.82 6.21
N CYS A 52 1.25 -9.46 5.08
CA CYS A 52 0.25 -10.53 5.02
C CYS A 52 0.81 -11.83 5.59
N GLU A 53 0.13 -12.42 6.57
CA GLU A 53 0.49 -13.73 7.14
C GLU A 53 -0.28 -14.88 6.48
N ILE A 54 -1.50 -14.61 6.02
CA ILE A 54 -2.43 -15.61 5.49
C ILE A 54 -2.89 -15.16 4.09
N PRO A 55 -2.66 -15.97 3.03
CA PRO A 55 -3.12 -15.66 1.69
C PRO A 55 -4.64 -15.41 1.61
N TYR A 56 -5.04 -14.52 0.72
CA TYR A 56 -6.44 -14.13 0.54
C TYR A 56 -6.83 -14.10 -0.94
N PRO A 57 -7.68 -15.04 -1.42
CA PRO A 57 -8.27 -14.94 -2.74
C PRO A 57 -9.39 -13.89 -2.74
N PRO A 58 -9.44 -12.98 -3.74
CA PRO A 58 -10.46 -11.94 -3.80
C PRO A 58 -11.80 -12.53 -4.25
N ASN A 59 -12.90 -12.03 -3.68
CA ASN A 59 -14.26 -12.39 -4.08
C ASN A 59 -14.85 -11.43 -5.12
N SER A 60 -14.22 -10.27 -5.31
CA SER A 60 -14.66 -9.23 -6.23
C SER A 60 -13.47 -8.45 -6.81
N GLU A 61 -13.71 -7.67 -7.87
CA GLU A 61 -12.68 -6.82 -8.50
C GLU A 61 -12.17 -5.69 -7.60
N TYR A 62 -12.92 -5.36 -6.53
CA TYR A 62 -12.58 -4.32 -5.56
C TYR A 62 -11.67 -4.84 -4.44
N GLU A 63 -11.49 -6.15 -4.33
CA GLU A 63 -10.65 -6.81 -3.33
C GLU A 63 -9.23 -7.06 -3.86
N LEU A 64 -8.26 -7.05 -2.95
CA LEU A 64 -6.88 -7.44 -3.27
C LEU A 64 -6.71 -8.94 -3.10
N GLU A 65 -6.07 -9.57 -4.09
CA GLU A 65 -5.44 -10.87 -3.89
C GLU A 65 -4.18 -10.67 -3.03
N LEU A 66 -4.09 -11.38 -1.91
CA LEU A 66 -2.93 -11.36 -1.02
C LEU A 66 -2.20 -12.69 -1.03
N GLN A 67 -0.88 -12.63 -1.09
CA GLN A 67 0.01 -13.76 -0.90
C GLN A 67 0.74 -13.63 0.44
N LYS A 68 1.22 -14.75 0.99
CA LYS A 68 2.03 -14.72 2.20
C LYS A 68 3.24 -13.81 1.99
N ASP A 69 3.55 -13.02 3.02
CA ASP A 69 4.64 -12.05 3.06
C ASP A 69 4.46 -10.82 2.13
N ASP A 70 3.31 -10.67 1.45
CA ASP A 70 3.00 -9.44 0.72
C ASP A 70 2.99 -8.24 1.67
N LEU A 71 3.53 -7.12 1.19
CA LEU A 71 3.58 -5.85 1.92
C LEU A 71 2.49 -4.91 1.42
N ILE A 72 1.73 -4.32 2.35
CA ILE A 72 0.59 -3.47 2.06
C ILE A 72 0.69 -2.14 2.81
N TYR A 73 0.60 -1.04 2.05
CA TYR A 73 0.43 0.29 2.62
C TYR A 73 -1.05 0.53 2.91
N VAL A 74 -1.43 0.55 4.20
CA VAL A 74 -2.82 0.81 4.58
C VAL A 74 -3.11 2.31 4.49
N HIS A 75 -4.20 2.67 3.83
CA HIS A 75 -4.67 4.06 3.68
C HIS A 75 -5.87 4.36 4.57
N LYS A 76 -6.75 3.37 4.80
CA LYS A 76 -7.95 3.53 5.63
C LYS A 76 -8.30 2.23 6.32
N LYS A 77 -8.53 2.31 7.63
CA LYS A 77 -9.14 1.25 8.44
C LYS A 77 -10.63 1.53 8.58
N ARG A 78 -11.48 0.59 8.22
CA ARG A 78 -12.92 0.68 8.47
C ARG A 78 -13.25 -0.05 9.78
N GLU A 79 -14.37 0.34 10.39
CA GLU A 79 -14.85 -0.23 11.65
C GLU A 79 -15.45 -1.64 11.47
N ASP A 80 -15.78 -2.02 10.23
CA ASP A 80 -16.28 -3.34 9.84
C ASP A 80 -15.18 -4.42 9.73
N GLY A 81 -13.93 -4.09 10.09
CA GLY A 81 -12.79 -4.98 9.99
C GLY A 81 -12.11 -5.05 8.61
N TRP A 82 -12.57 -4.24 7.65
CA TRP A 82 -11.96 -4.15 6.32
C TRP A 82 -11.02 -2.97 6.18
N TYR A 83 -9.87 -3.20 5.57
CA TYR A 83 -8.89 -2.15 5.27
C TYR A 83 -8.88 -1.85 3.79
N LYS A 84 -8.53 -0.60 3.45
CA LYS A 84 -8.17 -0.18 2.10
C LYS A 84 -6.68 0.14 2.07
N GLY A 85 -5.97 -0.44 1.13
CA GLY A 85 -4.52 -0.28 1.00
C GLY A 85 -4.02 -0.56 -0.41
N THR A 86 -2.73 -0.32 -0.62
CA THR A 86 -2.03 -0.58 -1.88
C THR A 86 -0.98 -1.65 -1.69
N LEU A 87 -1.03 -2.68 -2.53
CA LEU A 87 -0.08 -3.79 -2.54
C LEU A 87 1.26 -3.31 -3.11
N GLN A 88 2.36 -3.50 -2.39
CA GLN A 88 3.67 -3.05 -2.84
C GLN A 88 4.13 -3.76 -4.12
N ARG A 89 3.83 -5.07 -4.25
CA ARG A 89 4.27 -5.90 -5.38
C ARG A 89 3.63 -5.52 -6.71
N THR A 90 2.35 -5.12 -6.71
CA THR A 90 1.59 -4.87 -7.94
C THR A 90 1.14 -3.42 -8.11
N GLY A 91 1.24 -2.60 -7.07
CA GLY A 91 0.71 -1.24 -7.04
C GLY A 91 -0.82 -1.16 -7.04
N ARG A 92 -1.53 -2.30 -7.00
CA ARG A 92 -3.00 -2.32 -6.99
C ARG A 92 -3.53 -1.85 -5.64
N THR A 93 -4.57 -1.03 -5.69
CA THR A 93 -5.35 -0.62 -4.51
C THR A 93 -6.65 -1.39 -4.44
N GLY A 94 -7.01 -1.88 -3.26
CA GLY A 94 -8.28 -2.57 -3.04
C GLY A 94 -8.58 -2.80 -1.57
N LEU A 95 -9.60 -3.62 -1.31
CA LEU A 95 -10.06 -4.01 0.01
C LEU A 95 -9.52 -5.37 0.42
N PHE A 96 -9.31 -5.56 1.71
CA PHE A 96 -8.88 -6.84 2.30
C PHE A 96 -9.24 -6.88 3.79
N PRO A 97 -9.41 -8.09 4.37
CA PRO A 97 -9.67 -8.25 5.79
C PRO A 97 -8.44 -7.89 6.64
N ALA A 98 -8.64 -7.15 7.72
CA ALA A 98 -7.57 -6.75 8.63
C ALA A 98 -6.92 -7.92 9.39
N SER A 99 -7.70 -8.97 9.66
CA SER A 99 -7.27 -10.12 10.47
C SER A 99 -6.13 -10.94 9.86
N PHE A 100 -5.83 -10.74 8.58
CA PHE A 100 -4.83 -11.53 7.85
C PHE A 100 -3.47 -10.82 7.83
N LEU A 101 -3.38 -9.67 8.50
CA LEU A 101 -2.23 -8.79 8.48
C LEU A 101 -1.56 -8.68 9.85
N MET A 102 -0.25 -8.57 9.83
CA MET A 102 0.57 -8.22 10.98
C MET A 102 1.17 -6.82 10.78
N LEU A 103 0.97 -5.95 11.77
CA LEU A 103 1.50 -4.58 11.76
C LEU A 103 3.03 -4.61 11.93
N LEU A 104 3.79 -4.05 10.99
CA LEU A 104 5.26 -3.99 11.07
C LEU A 104 5.76 -2.77 11.87
N ARG A 105 5.07 -2.41 12.95
CA ARG A 105 5.39 -1.21 13.74
C ARG A 105 6.73 -1.34 14.48
N LEU A 106 7.07 -2.54 14.94
CA LEU A 106 8.30 -2.78 15.69
C LEU A 106 9.55 -2.56 14.84
N LEU A 107 9.52 -2.93 13.56
CA LEU A 107 10.68 -2.75 12.68
C LEU A 107 10.97 -1.27 12.44
N LEU A 108 9.94 -0.45 12.23
CA LEU A 108 10.13 0.98 12.01
C LEU A 108 10.68 1.68 13.27
N LEU A 109 10.15 1.35 14.45
CA LEU A 109 10.62 1.93 15.73
C LEU A 109 12.07 1.57 16.03
N VAL A 110 12.45 0.29 15.86
CA VAL A 110 13.83 -0.17 16.09
C VAL A 110 14.80 0.52 15.11
N VAL A 111 14.42 0.62 13.83
CA VAL A 111 15.26 1.32 12.85
C VAL A 111 15.39 2.81 13.19
N THR A 112 14.32 3.47 13.62
CA THR A 112 14.41 4.89 14.03
C THR A 112 15.30 5.08 15.25
N GLU A 113 15.14 4.26 16.29
CA GLU A 113 15.98 4.33 17.49
C GLU A 113 17.45 4.05 17.18
N LEU A 114 17.73 3.05 16.33
CA LEU A 114 19.09 2.76 15.88
C LEU A 114 19.66 3.94 15.09
N LEU A 115 18.94 4.48 14.11
CA LEU A 115 19.41 5.62 13.31
C LEU A 115 19.66 6.86 14.15
N GLU A 116 18.79 7.14 15.12
CA GLU A 116 18.98 8.23 16.07
C GLU A 116 20.18 7.98 16.98
N GLY A 117 20.39 6.74 17.43
CA GLY A 117 21.57 6.32 18.17
C GLY A 117 22.87 6.51 17.38
N PHE A 118 22.89 6.09 16.12
CA PHE A 118 24.04 6.28 15.23
C PHE A 118 24.35 7.77 14.99
N LYS A 119 23.33 8.60 14.77
CA LYS A 119 23.52 10.05 14.62
C LYS A 119 24.14 10.68 15.85
N ARG A 120 23.70 10.29 17.05
CA ARG A 120 24.28 10.77 18.32
C ARG A 120 25.74 10.35 18.48
N LEU A 121 26.07 9.12 18.11
CA LEU A 121 27.43 8.60 18.18
C LEU A 121 28.37 9.36 17.24
N VAL A 122 27.95 9.59 16.00
CA VAL A 122 28.74 10.33 15.00
C VAL A 122 28.96 11.79 15.45
N SER A 123 27.91 12.47 15.93
CA SER A 123 28.03 13.82 16.49
C SER A 123 29.04 13.88 17.64
N THR A 124 29.00 12.90 18.55
CA THR A 124 29.92 12.84 19.68
C THR A 124 31.37 12.66 19.21
N GLN A 125 31.59 11.86 18.17
CA GLN A 125 32.92 11.66 17.58
C GLN A 125 33.47 12.97 16.95
N GLU A 126 32.61 13.74 16.28
CA GLU A 126 32.97 15.02 15.68
C GLU A 126 33.35 16.06 16.76
N ASP A 127 32.57 16.13 17.83
CA ASP A 127 32.85 17.01 18.97
C ASP A 127 34.19 16.66 19.64
N LEU A 128 34.51 15.37 19.80
CA LEU A 128 35.81 14.93 20.35
C LEU A 128 36.99 15.29 19.44
N ASN A 129 36.84 15.14 18.11
CA ASN A 129 37.87 15.54 17.15
C ASN A 129 38.12 17.05 17.12
N LEU A 130 37.12 17.87 17.46
CA LEU A 130 37.27 19.32 17.57
C LEU A 130 38.01 19.72 18.85
N VAL A 131 37.73 19.05 19.97
CA VAL A 131 38.41 19.32 21.25
C VAL A 131 39.89 18.93 21.18
N GLU A 132 40.26 17.86 20.48
CA GLU A 132 41.65 17.44 20.33
C GLU A 132 42.47 18.40 19.46
N LYS A 133 41.82 19.14 18.55
CA LYS A 133 42.47 20.16 17.70
C LYS A 133 42.76 21.50 18.41
N GLU A 134 42.13 21.76 19.55
CA GLU A 134 42.27 23.01 20.33
C GLU A 134 43.32 22.90 21.46
N GLN A 135 44.32 22.01 21.34
CA GLN A 135 45.46 22.06 22.27
C GLN A 135 46.47 23.12 21.81
N PRO A 136 46.73 24.18 22.61
CA PRO A 136 47.73 25.18 22.28
C PRO A 136 49.11 24.51 22.31
N HIS A 137 49.78 24.49 21.15
CA HIS A 137 51.19 24.14 21.07
C HIS A 137 51.94 25.19 21.90
N THR A 138 52.40 24.81 23.09
CA THR A 138 53.31 25.62 23.89
C THR A 138 54.65 25.67 23.16
N GLY A 139 54.72 26.56 22.17
CA GLY A 139 55.93 26.92 21.47
C GLY A 139 56.95 27.43 22.46
N THR A 140 58.07 26.70 22.52
CA THR A 140 59.30 26.98 23.24
C THR A 140 59.63 28.47 23.27
N ILE A 141 59.88 28.99 24.48
CA ILE A 141 60.47 30.31 24.70
C ILE A 141 61.96 30.17 24.45
N ASP A 142 62.44 30.66 23.31
CA ASP A 142 63.87 30.77 23.04
C ASP A 142 64.41 32.05 23.70
N PHE A 143 65.47 31.89 24.50
CA PHE A 143 66.14 32.90 25.33
C PHE A 143 67.07 33.82 24.52
#